data_AF-A0A7S1Z0Y1-F1
#
_entry.id   AF-A0A7S1Z0Y1-F1
#
_cell.length_a   1.000
_cell.length_b   1.000
_cell.length_c   1.000
_cell.angle_alpha   90.00
_cell.angle_beta   90.00
_cell.angle_gamma   90.00
#
_symmetry.space_group_name_H-M   'P 1'
#
loop_
_entity.id
_entity.type
_entity.pdbx_description
1 polymer ?
#
loop_
_entity_poly.entity_id
_entity_poly.type
_entity_poly.pdbx_seq_one_letter_code
_entity_poly.pdbx_strand_id
1 'polypeptide(L)'
;VLGLECRKAYVDVYADSIHAPGAVICCDGSDSGGAFASGLCSAEGLPLTRQLTRFPDGWLIPLVPIGLRFLAITYGKLMSGKGLGLELNGTRSDLRGMLRRLGFYALVMNFRGWILFLGLNSVEDAIVRSSLFSNSDECWHKPHLKPWQQHNPSGGGCYGREFDYSDHIVLFFGHIIPVAMFEVLYSLMVPLRLPENRAHGLSRALTVVQMCFFIYLLLTTLVSAKKTATYFHTEAEVVAGYFISFLIQVPMMYIIFTDNWKAIREFVDLPLVRQHDD
;
A
#
# COMPACT_ATOMS: atom_id res chain seq x y z
N VAL A 1 29.03 -6.29 20.49
CA VAL A 1 29.61 -5.92 19.17
C VAL A 1 28.62 -4.99 18.46
N LEU A 2 28.65 -3.71 18.79
CA LEU A 2 27.92 -2.62 18.13
C LEU A 2 28.90 -1.88 17.19
N GLY A 3 29.54 -2.64 16.30
CA GLY A 3 30.69 -2.17 15.51
C GLY A 3 30.71 -2.64 14.06
N LEU A 4 29.61 -3.19 13.55
CA LEU A 4 29.41 -3.39 12.12
C LEU A 4 28.43 -2.32 11.66
N GLU A 5 28.91 -1.40 10.82
CA GLU A 5 28.10 -0.39 10.14
C GLU A 5 27.11 -1.08 9.20
N CYS A 6 26.04 -1.60 9.77
CA CYS A 6 24.92 -2.15 9.03
C CYS A 6 24.24 -1.02 8.28
N ARG A 7 24.62 -0.81 7.00
CA ARG A 7 24.03 0.24 6.15
C ARG A 7 22.53 0.07 6.00
N LYS A 8 22.04 -1.17 6.06
CA LYS A 8 20.63 -1.50 5.98
C LYS A 8 20.35 -2.78 6.77
N ALA A 9 19.39 -2.69 7.69
CA ALA A 9 18.89 -3.81 8.45
C ALA A 9 17.44 -4.11 8.04
N TYR A 10 17.10 -5.39 7.90
CA TYR A 10 15.73 -5.85 8.06
C TYR A 10 15.64 -6.49 9.43
N VAL A 11 14.63 -6.11 10.20
CA VAL A 11 14.43 -6.61 11.55
C VAL A 11 13.20 -7.51 11.54
N ASP A 12 13.38 -8.72 12.05
CA ASP A 12 12.27 -9.58 12.41
C ASP A 12 11.64 -9.03 13.69
N VAL A 13 10.44 -8.48 13.57
CA VAL A 13 9.72 -7.85 14.68
C VAL A 13 9.27 -8.85 15.75
N TYR A 14 9.32 -10.16 15.45
CA TYR A 14 8.98 -11.23 16.38
C TYR A 14 10.19 -11.86 17.05
N ALA A 15 11.40 -11.37 16.79
CA ALA A 15 12.57 -11.85 17.48
C ALA A 15 12.55 -11.42 18.96
N ASP A 16 12.65 -12.38 19.88
CA ASP A 16 12.71 -12.14 21.33
C ASP A 16 13.83 -11.17 21.75
N SER A 17 14.86 -11.04 20.91
CA SER A 17 15.88 -10.00 21.05
C SER A 17 16.52 -9.70 19.69
N ILE A 18 17.12 -8.51 19.58
CA ILE A 18 17.94 -8.11 18.43
C ILE A 18 19.16 -9.02 18.20
N HIS A 19 19.51 -9.84 19.20
CA HIS A 19 20.62 -10.77 19.16
C HIS A 19 20.21 -12.20 18.77
N ALA A 20 18.91 -12.47 18.60
CA ALA A 20 18.46 -13.78 18.19
C ALA A 20 18.91 -14.08 16.74
N PRO A 21 19.25 -15.34 16.42
CA PRO A 21 19.68 -15.70 15.06
C PRO A 21 18.53 -15.46 14.06
N GLY A 22 18.80 -14.61 13.06
CA GLY A 22 17.79 -14.17 12.08
C GLY A 22 17.02 -12.91 12.47
N ALA A 23 17.20 -12.39 13.70
CA ALA A 23 16.50 -11.19 14.18
C ALA A 23 16.82 -9.94 13.38
N VAL A 24 18.07 -9.82 12.92
CA VAL A 24 18.53 -8.70 12.10
C VAL A 24 19.30 -9.24 10.90
N ILE A 25 18.83 -8.88 9.72
CA ILE A 25 19.51 -9.17 8.46
C ILE A 25 20.19 -7.89 8.01
N CYS A 26 21.51 -7.85 8.13
CA CYS A 26 22.32 -6.73 7.68
C CYS A 26 22.73 -6.90 6.22
N CYS A 27 22.32 -5.94 5.39
CA CYS A 27 22.82 -5.78 4.03
C CYS A 27 24.01 -4.82 4.06
N ASP A 28 25.20 -5.37 4.28
CA ASP A 28 26.47 -4.63 4.31
C ASP A 28 27.12 -4.48 2.92
N GLY A 29 26.51 -5.04 1.87
CA GLY A 29 27.01 -4.99 0.50
C GLY A 29 28.07 -6.05 0.19
N SER A 30 28.42 -6.89 1.17
CA SER A 30 29.15 -8.13 0.95
C SER A 30 28.14 -9.28 0.84
N ASP A 31 28.29 -10.20 -0.12
CA ASP A 31 27.41 -11.37 -0.30
C ASP A 31 27.50 -12.41 0.85
N SER A 32 27.93 -11.98 2.04
CA SER A 32 28.26 -12.84 3.18
C SER A 32 27.05 -13.48 3.86
N GLY A 33 25.82 -13.07 3.53
CA GLY A 33 24.57 -13.65 4.07
C GLY A 33 24.05 -14.90 3.34
N GLY A 34 24.80 -15.46 2.38
CA GLY A 34 24.38 -16.61 1.58
C GLY A 34 23.36 -16.29 0.48
N ALA A 35 23.04 -17.28 -0.35
CA ALA A 35 22.16 -17.13 -1.53
C ALA A 35 20.74 -16.62 -1.23
N PHE A 36 20.31 -16.71 0.04
CA PHE A 36 19.00 -16.25 0.49
C PHE A 36 18.99 -14.78 0.90
N ALA A 37 20.02 -14.29 1.61
CA ALA A 37 20.13 -12.86 1.95
C ALA A 37 20.45 -12.02 0.72
N SER A 38 21.17 -12.58 -0.27
CA SER A 38 21.47 -11.88 -1.52
C SER A 38 20.20 -11.48 -2.29
N GLY A 39 19.10 -12.25 -2.23
CA GLY A 39 17.82 -11.87 -2.86
C GLY A 39 17.14 -10.64 -2.21
N LEU A 40 17.18 -10.56 -0.88
CA LEU A 40 16.58 -9.46 -0.10
C LEU A 40 17.46 -8.20 -0.09
N CYS A 41 18.78 -8.39 -0.09
CA CYS A 41 19.81 -7.36 -0.06
C CYS A 41 20.27 -6.92 -1.45
N SER A 42 19.96 -7.67 -2.51
CA SER A 42 20.37 -7.33 -3.88
C SER A 42 19.99 -5.90 -4.23
N ALA A 43 20.98 -5.20 -4.78
CA ALA A 43 20.82 -3.84 -5.28
C ALA A 43 19.93 -3.77 -6.52
N GLU A 44 19.65 -4.90 -7.17
CA GLU A 44 18.83 -4.99 -8.37
C GLU A 44 17.35 -4.87 -7.99
N GLY A 45 16.79 -3.70 -8.23
CA GLY A 45 15.36 -3.43 -8.04
C GLY A 45 14.99 -2.03 -8.51
N LEU A 46 13.70 -1.81 -8.73
CA LEU A 46 13.19 -0.50 -9.10
C LEU A 46 13.45 0.50 -7.94
N PRO A 47 13.76 1.78 -8.22
CA PRO A 47 14.12 2.76 -7.19
C PRO A 47 13.14 2.87 -6.01
N LEU A 48 11.83 2.75 -6.29
CA LEU A 48 10.78 2.85 -5.27
C LEU A 48 10.59 1.58 -4.43
N THR A 49 11.13 0.42 -4.86
CA THR A 49 10.93 -0.87 -4.18
C THR A 49 11.29 -0.78 -2.69
N ARG A 50 12.33 0.00 -2.39
CA ARG A 50 12.86 0.21 -1.03
C ARG A 50 12.08 1.25 -0.23
N GLN A 51 11.38 2.15 -0.90
CA GLN A 51 10.64 3.23 -0.29
C GLN A 51 9.26 2.77 0.14
N LEU A 52 8.59 1.91 -0.64
CA LEU A 52 7.21 1.48 -0.34
C LEU A 52 7.01 0.80 1.03
N THR A 53 8.07 0.24 1.63
CA THR A 53 8.01 -0.38 2.97
C THR A 53 8.31 0.60 4.11
N ARG A 54 8.81 1.80 3.82
CA ARG A 54 9.04 2.83 4.83
C ARG A 54 7.72 3.51 5.15
N PHE A 55 7.43 3.67 6.43
CA PHE A 55 6.18 4.28 6.90
C PHE A 55 5.82 5.61 6.20
N PRO A 56 6.68 6.64 6.13
CA PRO A 56 6.30 7.90 5.49
C PRO A 56 6.05 7.73 3.99
N ASP A 57 6.87 6.94 3.32
CA ASP A 57 6.82 6.74 1.87
C ASP A 57 5.58 5.91 1.47
N GLY A 58 5.23 4.88 2.25
CA GLY A 58 4.03 4.07 2.07
C GLY A 58 2.73 4.87 2.14
N TRP A 59 2.73 5.99 2.89
CA TRP A 59 1.61 6.93 2.96
C TRP A 59 1.64 7.99 1.85
N LEU A 60 2.81 8.51 1.52
CA LEU A 60 2.95 9.64 0.59
C LEU A 60 2.91 9.22 -0.88
N ILE A 61 3.54 8.10 -1.24
CA ILE A 61 3.64 7.63 -2.62
C ILE A 61 2.26 7.39 -3.27
N PRO A 62 1.28 6.74 -2.60
CA PRO A 62 -0.06 6.56 -3.17
C PRO A 62 -0.79 7.87 -3.44
N LEU A 63 -0.40 8.96 -2.77
CA LEU A 63 -1.02 10.29 -2.90
C LEU A 63 -0.37 11.15 -4.01
N VAL A 64 0.67 10.66 -4.68
CA VAL A 64 1.30 11.39 -5.80
C VAL A 64 0.29 11.74 -6.91
N PRO A 65 -0.64 10.86 -7.34
CA PRO A 65 -1.62 11.21 -8.37
C PRO A 65 -2.51 12.40 -8.00
N ILE A 66 -3.06 12.43 -6.77
CA ILE A 66 -3.88 13.57 -6.30
C ILE A 66 -3.02 14.84 -6.18
N GLY A 67 -1.75 14.71 -5.77
CA GLY A 67 -0.79 15.82 -5.75
C GLY A 67 -0.50 16.40 -7.14
N LEU A 68 -0.27 15.55 -8.14
CA LEU A 68 -0.07 16.00 -9.52
C LEU A 68 -1.32 16.72 -10.06
N ARG A 69 -2.51 16.23 -9.71
CA ARG A 69 -3.77 16.87 -10.08
C ARG A 69 -3.92 18.24 -9.42
N PHE A 70 -3.57 18.37 -8.14
CA PHE A 70 -3.55 19.65 -7.42
C PHE A 70 -2.66 20.67 -8.14
N LEU A 71 -1.44 20.26 -8.50
CA LEU A 71 -0.48 21.11 -9.18
C LEU A 71 -0.99 21.54 -10.55
N ALA A 72 -1.62 20.63 -11.32
CA ALA A 72 -2.17 20.95 -12.62
C ALA A 72 -3.35 21.95 -12.54
N ILE A 73 -4.24 21.80 -11.55
CA ILE A 73 -5.34 22.75 -11.30
C ILE A 73 -4.77 24.13 -10.95
N THR A 74 -3.81 24.17 -10.03
CA THR A 74 -3.19 25.42 -9.56
C THR A 74 -2.43 26.12 -10.69
N TYR A 75 -1.64 25.36 -11.47
CA TYR A 75 -0.90 25.87 -12.63
C TYR A 75 -1.84 26.41 -13.71
N GLY A 76 -2.88 25.66 -14.06
CA GLY A 76 -3.85 26.09 -15.07
C GLY A 76 -4.56 27.39 -14.71
N LYS A 77 -4.85 27.59 -13.43
CA LYS A 77 -5.46 28.84 -12.91
C LYS A 77 -4.48 30.00 -12.91
N LEU A 78 -3.25 29.78 -12.44
CA LEU A 78 -2.19 30.80 -12.47
C LEU A 78 -1.96 31.33 -13.89
N MET A 79 -1.99 30.44 -14.88
CA MET A 79 -1.78 30.79 -16.28
C MET A 79 -3.02 31.41 -16.96
N SER A 80 -4.22 31.30 -16.39
CA SER A 80 -5.45 31.82 -17.02
C SER A 80 -5.58 33.34 -16.95
N GLY A 81 -4.79 34.05 -16.13
CA GLY A 81 -4.73 35.51 -16.10
C GLY A 81 -6.04 36.23 -15.69
N LYS A 82 -7.12 35.50 -15.40
CA LYS A 82 -8.38 36.05 -14.89
C LYS A 82 -8.19 36.33 -13.40
N GLY A 83 -8.40 37.58 -13.00
CA GLY A 83 -8.16 38.04 -11.63
C GLY A 83 -8.81 37.15 -10.56
N LEU A 84 -8.11 37.02 -9.43
CA LEU A 84 -8.34 36.11 -8.30
C LEU A 84 -9.80 36.06 -7.75
N GLY A 85 -10.64 37.05 -8.07
CA GLY A 85 -11.95 37.27 -7.46
C GLY A 85 -13.11 36.41 -7.99
N LEU A 86 -13.14 36.06 -9.29
CA LEU A 86 -14.30 35.41 -9.92
C LEU A 86 -14.15 33.88 -10.07
N GLU A 87 -12.92 33.35 -10.01
CA GLU A 87 -12.64 31.89 -10.01
C GLU A 87 -12.63 31.24 -8.62
N LEU A 88 -12.87 32.03 -7.56
CA LEU A 88 -12.86 31.54 -6.17
C LEU A 88 -13.91 30.44 -5.93
N ASN A 89 -15.10 30.54 -6.54
CA ASN A 89 -16.16 29.55 -6.34
C ASN A 89 -15.85 28.20 -7.00
N GLY A 90 -15.35 28.20 -8.24
CA GLY A 90 -14.91 26.96 -8.92
C GLY A 90 -13.73 26.32 -8.19
N THR A 91 -12.76 27.13 -7.77
CA THR A 91 -11.59 26.66 -7.01
C THR A 91 -11.96 26.06 -5.66
N ARG A 92 -12.92 26.66 -4.97
CA ARG A 92 -13.42 26.12 -3.71
C ARG A 92 -14.12 24.78 -3.90
N SER A 93 -14.81 24.58 -5.02
CA SER A 93 -15.43 23.29 -5.36
C SER A 93 -14.39 22.21 -5.65
N ASP A 94 -13.42 22.50 -6.55
CA ASP A 94 -12.36 21.56 -6.90
C ASP A 94 -11.53 21.14 -5.68
N LEU A 95 -11.12 22.13 -4.87
CA LEU A 95 -10.34 21.89 -3.66
C LEU A 95 -11.14 21.09 -2.62
N ARG A 96 -12.45 21.38 -2.48
CA ARG A 96 -13.32 20.62 -1.58
C ARG A 96 -13.43 19.17 -2.01
N GLY A 97 -13.63 18.89 -3.31
CA GLY A 97 -13.66 17.53 -3.84
C GLY A 97 -12.34 16.79 -3.56
N MET A 98 -11.21 17.44 -3.82
CA MET A 98 -9.88 16.92 -3.49
C MET A 98 -9.70 16.62 -2.01
N LEU A 99 -10.09 17.52 -1.11
CA LEU A 99 -9.98 17.32 0.33
C LEU A 99 -10.88 16.18 0.82
N ARG A 100 -12.07 16.02 0.26
CA ARG A 100 -12.94 14.88 0.58
C ARG A 100 -12.34 13.55 0.13
N ARG A 101 -11.75 13.50 -1.07
CA ARG A 101 -10.99 12.31 -1.52
C ARG A 101 -9.77 12.04 -0.65
N LEU A 102 -9.02 13.06 -0.28
CA LEU A 102 -7.89 12.92 0.63
C LEU A 102 -8.34 12.38 2.00
N GLY A 103 -9.45 12.87 2.53
CA GLY A 103 -10.06 12.36 3.76
C GLY A 103 -10.52 10.90 3.61
N PHE A 104 -11.09 10.54 2.47
CA PHE A 104 -11.44 9.15 2.14
C PHE A 104 -10.20 8.25 2.10
N TYR A 105 -9.10 8.68 1.45
CA TYR A 105 -7.84 7.93 1.44
C TYR A 105 -7.25 7.81 2.84
N ALA A 106 -7.25 8.87 3.63
CA ALA A 106 -6.81 8.81 5.02
C ALA A 106 -7.63 7.78 5.81
N LEU A 107 -8.94 7.70 5.60
CA LEU A 107 -9.80 6.69 6.22
C LEU A 107 -9.46 5.27 5.76
N VAL A 108 -9.27 5.05 4.45
CA VAL A 108 -8.87 3.74 3.90
C VAL A 108 -7.49 3.31 4.42
N MET A 109 -6.53 4.22 4.46
CA MET A 109 -5.18 3.98 4.97
C MET A 109 -5.17 3.67 6.47
N ASN A 110 -6.01 4.37 7.25
CA ASN A 110 -6.21 4.10 8.67
C ASN A 110 -6.95 2.77 8.91
N PHE A 111 -7.96 2.44 8.10
CA PHE A 111 -8.68 1.17 8.20
C PHE A 111 -7.73 -0.02 8.17
N ARG A 112 -6.70 0.01 7.30
CA ARG A 112 -5.62 -0.98 7.31
C ARG A 112 -4.92 -1.06 8.68
N GLY A 113 -4.48 0.07 9.23
CA GLY A 113 -3.72 0.09 10.49
C GLY A 113 -4.54 -0.37 11.69
N TRP A 114 -5.76 0.13 11.84
CA TRP A 114 -6.57 -0.14 13.02
C TRP A 114 -7.31 -1.48 12.95
N ILE A 115 -7.90 -1.80 11.79
CA ILE A 115 -8.80 -2.95 11.69
C ILE A 115 -8.05 -4.17 11.16
N LEU A 116 -7.23 -4.01 10.12
CA LEU A 116 -6.52 -5.15 9.54
C LEU A 116 -5.30 -5.53 10.35
N PHE A 117 -4.55 -4.59 10.91
CA PHE A 117 -3.36 -4.92 11.70
C PHE A 117 -3.70 -5.19 13.16
N LEU A 118 -4.19 -4.19 13.90
CA LEU A 118 -4.49 -4.38 15.33
C LEU A 118 -5.69 -5.32 15.56
N GLY A 119 -6.72 -5.22 14.71
CA GLY A 119 -7.92 -6.04 14.82
C GLY A 119 -7.68 -7.52 14.50
N LEU A 120 -7.04 -7.84 13.37
CA LEU A 120 -6.78 -9.24 13.03
C LEU A 120 -5.79 -9.89 13.99
N ASN A 121 -4.74 -9.18 14.44
CA ASN A 121 -3.84 -9.71 15.45
C ASN A 121 -4.59 -10.02 16.75
N SER A 122 -5.51 -9.16 17.18
CA SER A 122 -6.33 -9.42 18.37
C SER A 122 -7.29 -10.61 18.19
N VAL A 123 -7.87 -10.78 17.00
CA VAL A 123 -8.75 -11.92 16.68
C VAL A 123 -7.94 -13.22 16.65
N GLU A 124 -6.76 -13.18 16.05
CA GLU A 124 -5.85 -14.31 16.00
C GLU A 124 -5.43 -14.73 17.41
N ASP A 125 -4.96 -13.78 18.23
CA ASP A 125 -4.64 -14.01 19.64
C ASP A 125 -5.80 -14.65 20.39
N ALA A 126 -7.03 -14.15 20.16
CA ALA A 126 -8.22 -14.69 20.79
C ALA A 126 -8.49 -16.13 20.33
N ILE A 127 -8.44 -16.43 19.03
CA ILE A 127 -8.76 -17.76 18.48
C ILE A 127 -7.67 -18.77 18.85
N VAL A 128 -6.41 -18.42 18.63
CA VAL A 128 -5.23 -19.26 18.89
C VAL A 128 -5.13 -19.59 20.38
N ARG A 129 -5.36 -18.61 21.27
CA ARG A 129 -5.34 -18.84 22.72
C ARG A 129 -6.60 -19.57 23.24
N SER A 130 -7.78 -19.36 22.63
CA SER A 130 -9.04 -19.86 23.22
C SER A 130 -9.47 -21.26 22.80
N SER A 131 -9.10 -21.76 21.60
CA SER A 131 -9.96 -22.78 20.98
C SER A 131 -9.33 -24.09 20.48
N LEU A 132 -8.03 -24.18 20.18
CA LEU A 132 -7.52 -25.40 19.51
C LEU A 132 -6.20 -26.00 20.02
N PHE A 133 -5.35 -25.25 20.75
CA PHE A 133 -3.95 -25.68 20.98
C PHE A 133 -3.39 -25.50 22.40
N SER A 134 -4.26 -25.36 23.41
CA SER A 134 -3.85 -25.16 24.81
C SER A 134 -2.97 -26.27 25.41
N ASN A 135 -2.83 -27.43 24.77
CA ASN A 135 -2.15 -28.61 25.34
C ASN A 135 -1.03 -29.22 24.48
N SER A 136 -0.73 -28.68 23.29
CA SER A 136 0.36 -29.18 22.47
C SER A 136 1.44 -28.11 22.33
N ASP A 137 2.65 -28.39 22.85
CA ASP A 137 3.88 -27.62 22.59
C ASP A 137 4.27 -27.57 21.08
N GLU A 138 3.45 -28.16 20.21
CA GLU A 138 3.63 -28.19 18.76
C GLU A 138 2.82 -27.08 18.09
N CYS A 139 3.53 -26.20 17.39
CA CYS A 139 2.90 -25.18 16.56
C CYS A 139 2.18 -25.78 15.36
N TRP A 140 0.89 -25.47 15.23
CA TRP A 140 0.04 -25.95 14.15
C TRP A 140 0.53 -25.53 12.75
N HIS A 141 1.19 -24.37 12.65
CA HIS A 141 1.75 -23.84 11.40
C HIS A 141 3.18 -24.32 11.11
N LYS A 142 3.80 -25.07 12.04
CA LYS A 142 5.16 -25.62 11.87
C LYS A 142 5.37 -26.41 10.57
N PRO A 143 4.40 -27.23 10.10
CA PRO A 143 4.54 -27.93 8.82
C PRO A 143 4.59 -26.98 7.59
N HIS A 144 4.06 -25.76 7.73
CA HIS A 144 4.01 -24.77 6.66
C HIS A 144 5.21 -23.81 6.66
N LEU A 145 5.98 -23.77 7.75
CA LEU A 145 7.22 -23.01 7.85
C LEU A 145 8.27 -23.53 6.86
N LYS A 146 9.18 -22.66 6.43
CA LYS A 146 10.30 -23.05 5.56
C LYS A 146 11.28 -23.96 6.33
N PRO A 147 12.02 -24.85 5.65
CA PRO A 147 12.93 -25.78 6.31
C PRO A 147 13.91 -25.13 7.30
N TRP A 148 14.43 -23.94 6.98
CA TRP A 148 15.33 -23.21 7.88
C TRP A 148 14.63 -22.59 9.11
N GLN A 149 13.34 -22.25 9.00
CA GLN A 149 12.51 -21.78 10.12
C GLN A 149 12.12 -22.93 11.06
N GLN A 150 11.96 -24.15 10.51
CA GLN A 150 11.64 -25.36 11.28
C GLN A 150 12.79 -25.84 12.18
N HIS A 151 14.04 -25.54 11.82
CA HIS A 151 15.25 -26.05 12.48
C HIS A 151 15.94 -25.06 13.43
N ASN A 152 15.37 -23.88 13.68
CA ASN A 152 16.01 -22.86 14.52
C ASN A 152 15.98 -23.29 16.01
N PRO A 153 17.12 -23.67 16.63
CA PRO A 153 17.13 -24.27 17.98
C PRO A 153 16.99 -23.25 19.11
N SER A 154 17.07 -21.94 18.79
CA SER A 154 17.16 -20.85 19.75
C SER A 154 15.82 -20.21 20.11
N GLY A 155 14.75 -20.45 19.34
CA GLY A 155 13.41 -19.93 19.59
C GLY A 155 12.51 -21.07 20.05
N GLY A 156 12.16 -21.09 21.33
CA GLY A 156 11.40 -22.19 21.95
C GLY A 156 10.16 -22.61 21.15
N GLY A 157 10.21 -23.83 20.60
CA GLY A 157 9.07 -24.60 20.05
C GLY A 157 8.43 -24.09 18.76
N CYS A 158 8.47 -22.79 18.46
CA CYS A 158 7.57 -22.15 17.51
C CYS A 158 8.11 -20.82 16.98
N TYR A 159 8.87 -20.83 15.88
CA TYR A 159 9.22 -19.59 15.18
C TYR A 159 7.94 -18.93 14.61
N GLY A 160 7.73 -17.65 14.89
CA GLY A 160 6.53 -16.91 14.46
C GLY A 160 5.25 -17.47 15.05
N ARG A 161 5.12 -17.55 16.39
CA ARG A 161 3.92 -18.05 17.11
C ARG A 161 2.60 -17.40 16.67
N GLU A 162 2.67 -16.26 15.99
CA GLU A 162 1.57 -15.45 15.48
C GLU A 162 1.63 -15.49 13.94
N PHE A 163 0.51 -15.86 13.31
CA PHE A 163 0.25 -15.81 11.88
C PHE A 163 0.26 -14.34 11.42
N ASP A 164 1.43 -13.83 11.07
CA ASP A 164 1.54 -12.52 10.46
C ASP A 164 0.89 -12.54 9.07
N TYR A 165 -0.32 -11.99 8.97
CA TYR A 165 -1.11 -11.87 7.75
C TYR A 165 -0.40 -11.04 6.69
N SER A 166 0.60 -11.61 6.01
CA SER A 166 1.47 -10.98 5.02
C SER A 166 1.29 -9.45 4.95
N ASP A 167 1.70 -8.76 6.00
CA ASP A 167 1.37 -7.36 6.28
C ASP A 167 1.79 -6.44 5.13
N HIS A 168 2.84 -6.86 4.43
CA HIS A 168 3.37 -6.35 3.18
C HIS A 168 2.39 -6.54 2.02
N ILE A 169 1.79 -7.72 1.81
CA ILE A 169 0.76 -7.93 0.78
C ILE A 169 -0.45 -7.04 1.05
N VAL A 170 -0.90 -6.95 2.30
CA VAL A 170 -2.02 -6.07 2.65
C VAL A 170 -1.64 -4.59 2.51
N LEU A 171 -0.41 -4.19 2.84
CA LEU A 171 0.12 -2.84 2.56
C LEU A 171 0.09 -2.52 1.07
N PHE A 172 0.65 -3.42 0.28
CA PHE A 172 0.83 -3.26 -1.15
C PHE A 172 -0.50 -3.23 -1.91
N PHE A 173 -1.33 -4.24 -1.70
CA PHE A 173 -2.55 -4.45 -2.48
C PHE A 173 -3.80 -3.91 -1.78
N GLY A 174 -3.80 -3.74 -0.46
CA GLY A 174 -4.92 -3.18 0.28
C GLY A 174 -4.81 -1.66 0.50
N HIS A 175 -3.60 -1.10 0.49
CA HIS A 175 -3.40 0.33 0.79
C HIS A 175 -2.80 1.09 -0.39
N ILE A 176 -1.64 0.68 -0.92
CA ILE A 176 -0.90 1.46 -1.90
C ILE A 176 -1.60 1.47 -3.28
N ILE A 177 -1.87 0.29 -3.83
CA ILE A 177 -2.48 0.15 -5.16
C ILE A 177 -3.90 0.73 -5.23
N PRO A 178 -4.82 0.46 -4.28
CA PRO A 178 -6.19 0.93 -4.40
C PRO A 178 -6.32 2.45 -4.42
N VAL A 179 -5.54 3.15 -3.60
CA VAL A 179 -5.55 4.62 -3.54
C VAL A 179 -5.04 5.22 -4.85
N ALA A 180 -3.89 4.74 -5.34
CA ALA A 180 -3.33 5.23 -6.60
C ALA A 180 -4.25 4.91 -7.79
N MET A 181 -4.79 3.70 -7.84
CA MET A 181 -5.74 3.26 -8.87
C MET A 181 -7.00 4.14 -8.89
N PHE A 182 -7.56 4.44 -7.72
CA PHE A 182 -8.75 5.27 -7.60
C PHE A 182 -8.54 6.64 -8.24
N GLU A 183 -7.44 7.33 -7.94
CA GLU A 183 -7.17 8.66 -8.51
C GLU A 183 -6.92 8.61 -10.03
N VAL A 184 -6.28 7.55 -10.51
CA VAL A 184 -6.06 7.36 -11.95
C VAL A 184 -7.39 7.16 -12.67
N LEU A 185 -8.27 6.30 -12.14
CA LEU A 185 -9.63 6.10 -12.66
C LEU A 185 -10.45 7.38 -12.55
N TYR A 186 -10.34 8.12 -11.45
CA TYR A 186 -10.98 9.42 -11.27
C TYR A 186 -10.54 10.43 -12.33
N SER A 187 -9.26 10.48 -12.70
CA SER A 187 -8.77 11.34 -13.78
C SER A 187 -9.24 10.93 -15.17
N LEU A 188 -9.50 9.64 -15.39
CA LEU A 188 -10.13 9.16 -16.63
C LEU A 188 -11.60 9.59 -16.70
N MET A 189 -12.34 9.53 -15.59
CA MET A 189 -13.76 9.87 -15.54
C MET A 189 -14.02 11.39 -15.49
N VAL A 190 -13.16 12.13 -14.78
CA VAL A 190 -13.33 13.56 -14.53
C VAL A 190 -12.10 14.28 -15.06
N PRO A 191 -12.06 14.63 -16.35
CA PRO A 191 -10.94 15.37 -16.93
C PRO A 191 -10.82 16.77 -16.30
N LEU A 192 -9.63 17.35 -16.38
CA LEU A 192 -9.38 18.70 -15.87
C LEU A 192 -10.20 19.73 -16.67
N ARG A 193 -11.05 20.49 -15.96
CA ARG A 193 -11.79 21.63 -16.51
C ARG A 193 -10.88 22.85 -16.54
N LEU A 194 -10.18 23.02 -17.65
CA LEU A 194 -9.31 24.17 -17.90
C LEU A 194 -9.86 25.02 -19.06
N PRO A 195 -9.39 26.26 -19.25
CA PRO A 195 -9.82 27.10 -20.38
C PRO A 195 -9.52 26.46 -21.75
N GLU A 196 -10.50 26.58 -22.66
CA GLU A 196 -10.73 25.82 -23.91
C GLU A 196 -9.48 25.55 -24.77
N ASN A 197 -8.58 26.52 -24.94
CA ASN A 197 -7.47 26.40 -25.90
C ASN A 197 -6.23 25.64 -25.39
N ARG A 198 -6.13 25.33 -24.09
CA ARG A 198 -4.98 24.60 -23.49
C ARG A 198 -5.37 23.43 -22.60
N ALA A 199 -6.67 23.26 -22.33
CA ALA A 199 -7.20 22.27 -21.41
C ALA A 199 -6.96 20.83 -21.84
N HIS A 200 -7.21 20.54 -23.11
CA HIS A 200 -7.19 19.17 -23.61
C HIS A 200 -5.79 18.56 -23.62
N GLY A 201 -4.77 19.35 -23.95
CA GLY A 201 -3.36 18.90 -23.95
C GLY A 201 -2.88 18.56 -22.54
N LEU A 202 -3.06 19.49 -21.60
CA LEU A 202 -2.59 19.30 -20.21
C LEU A 202 -3.35 18.19 -19.49
N SER A 203 -4.67 18.11 -19.65
CA SER A 203 -5.48 17.04 -19.04
C SER A 203 -5.07 15.65 -19.54
N ARG A 204 -4.84 15.50 -20.85
CA ARG A 204 -4.38 14.23 -21.44
C ARG A 204 -2.96 13.89 -20.96
N ALA A 205 -2.05 14.86 -20.98
CA ALA A 205 -0.69 14.65 -20.50
C ALA A 205 -0.66 14.22 -19.03
N LEU A 206 -1.43 14.88 -18.15
CA LEU A 206 -1.55 14.50 -16.75
C LEU A 206 -2.06 13.07 -16.59
N THR A 207 -3.12 12.71 -17.33
CA THR A 207 -3.72 11.37 -17.26
C THR A 207 -2.71 10.30 -17.70
N VAL A 208 -1.97 10.55 -18.79
CA VAL A 208 -0.90 9.64 -19.25
C VAL A 208 0.21 9.52 -18.20
N VAL A 209 0.65 10.62 -17.60
CA VAL A 209 1.66 10.61 -16.54
C VAL A 209 1.18 9.81 -15.32
N GLN A 210 -0.07 9.97 -14.90
CA GLN A 210 -0.66 9.21 -13.79
C GLN A 210 -0.79 7.72 -14.13
N MET A 211 -1.20 7.36 -15.35
CA MET A 211 -1.23 5.97 -15.81
C MET A 211 0.16 5.33 -15.81
N CYS A 212 1.16 6.02 -16.35
CA CYS A 212 2.55 5.56 -16.34
C CYS A 212 3.07 5.38 -14.91
N PHE A 213 2.79 6.34 -14.02
CA PHE A 213 3.13 6.27 -12.62
C PHE A 213 2.45 5.07 -11.94
N PHE A 214 1.17 4.83 -12.21
CA PHE A 214 0.43 3.69 -11.66
C PHE A 214 1.00 2.35 -12.13
N ILE A 215 1.30 2.21 -13.41
CA ILE A 215 1.94 0.99 -13.95
C ILE A 215 3.29 0.77 -13.28
N TYR A 216 4.10 1.82 -13.15
CA TYR A 216 5.39 1.74 -12.45
C TYR A 216 5.21 1.36 -10.98
N LEU A 217 4.22 1.92 -10.29
CA LEU A 217 3.90 1.59 -8.91
C LEU A 217 3.42 0.13 -8.78
N LEU A 218 2.61 -0.36 -9.71
CA LEU A 218 2.15 -1.75 -9.76
C LEU A 218 3.32 -2.72 -9.93
N LEU A 219 4.21 -2.46 -10.89
CA LEU A 219 5.41 -3.28 -11.11
C LEU A 219 6.33 -3.27 -9.88
N THR A 220 6.54 -2.09 -9.29
CA THR A 220 7.33 -1.95 -8.06
C THR A 220 6.71 -2.75 -6.92
N THR A 221 5.39 -2.65 -6.78
CA THR A 221 4.62 -3.34 -5.74
C THR A 221 4.71 -4.86 -5.91
N LEU A 222 4.60 -5.38 -7.12
CA LEU A 222 4.76 -6.81 -7.41
C LEU A 222 6.18 -7.30 -7.09
N VAL A 223 7.20 -6.52 -7.43
CA VAL A 223 8.60 -6.84 -7.11
C VAL A 223 8.83 -6.81 -5.59
N SER A 224 8.34 -5.78 -4.90
CA SER A 224 8.42 -5.66 -3.44
C SER A 224 7.69 -6.80 -2.74
N ALA A 225 6.47 -7.11 -3.18
CA ALA A 225 5.67 -8.23 -2.71
C ALA A 225 6.45 -9.53 -2.88
N LYS A 226 6.96 -9.84 -4.08
CA LYS A 226 7.76 -11.04 -4.30
C LYS A 226 8.95 -11.10 -3.33
N LYS A 227 9.74 -10.03 -3.21
CA LYS A 227 10.93 -10.03 -2.33
C LYS A 227 10.60 -10.22 -0.85
N THR A 228 9.56 -9.55 -0.35
CA THR A 228 9.17 -9.60 1.06
C THR A 228 8.38 -10.86 1.38
N ALA A 229 7.36 -11.18 0.59
CA ALA A 229 6.51 -12.35 0.76
C ALA A 229 7.27 -13.67 0.67
N THR A 230 8.10 -13.85 -0.36
CA THR A 230 8.90 -15.08 -0.48
C THR A 230 9.94 -15.23 0.62
N TYR A 231 10.27 -14.15 1.35
CA TYR A 231 11.22 -14.20 2.45
C TYR A 231 10.52 -14.48 3.77
N PHE A 232 9.61 -13.59 4.18
CA PHE A 232 8.99 -13.60 5.51
C PHE A 232 7.78 -14.53 5.62
N HIS A 233 7.10 -14.81 4.50
CA HIS A 233 5.79 -15.45 4.54
C HIS A 233 5.75 -16.82 3.85
N THR A 234 4.76 -17.61 4.25
CA THR A 234 4.35 -18.86 3.58
C THR A 234 3.40 -18.57 2.40
N GLU A 235 3.25 -19.51 1.46
CA GLU A 235 2.32 -19.32 0.32
C GLU A 235 0.88 -19.10 0.78
N ALA A 236 0.46 -19.80 1.84
CA ALA A 236 -0.87 -19.67 2.43
C ALA A 236 -1.10 -18.29 3.04
N GLU A 237 -0.11 -17.73 3.77
CA GLU A 237 -0.16 -16.35 4.30
C GLU A 237 -0.29 -15.32 3.20
N VAL A 238 0.44 -15.52 2.09
CA VAL A 238 0.39 -14.61 0.93
C VAL A 238 -0.99 -14.63 0.30
N VAL A 239 -1.56 -15.81 0.06
CA VAL A 239 -2.91 -15.98 -0.49
C VAL A 239 -3.95 -15.36 0.45
N ALA A 240 -3.86 -15.60 1.75
CA ALA A 240 -4.74 -14.99 2.75
C ALA A 240 -4.63 -13.46 2.75
N GLY A 241 -3.41 -12.91 2.67
CA GLY A 241 -3.17 -11.47 2.55
C GLY A 241 -3.83 -10.86 1.31
N TYR A 242 -3.81 -11.55 0.17
CA TYR A 242 -4.52 -11.11 -1.03
C TYR A 242 -6.05 -11.10 -0.82
N PHE A 243 -6.62 -12.15 -0.22
CA PHE A 243 -8.05 -12.16 0.09
C PHE A 243 -8.46 -11.03 1.03
N ILE A 244 -7.66 -10.76 2.06
CA ILE A 244 -7.87 -9.64 2.98
C ILE A 244 -7.80 -8.31 2.23
N SER A 245 -6.87 -8.15 1.28
CA SER A 245 -6.76 -6.94 0.48
C SER A 245 -8.02 -6.63 -0.36
N PHE A 246 -8.82 -7.65 -0.71
CA PHE A 246 -10.09 -7.46 -1.41
C PHE A 246 -11.15 -6.75 -0.57
N LEU A 247 -11.05 -6.79 0.76
CA LEU A 247 -11.95 -6.02 1.64
C LEU A 247 -11.85 -4.51 1.40
N ILE A 248 -10.74 -4.04 0.83
CA ILE A 248 -10.56 -2.63 0.45
C ILE A 248 -10.78 -2.44 -1.06
N GLN A 249 -10.17 -3.29 -1.88
CA GLN A 249 -10.24 -3.15 -3.35
C GLN A 249 -11.67 -3.25 -3.88
N VAL A 250 -12.44 -4.25 -3.44
CA VAL A 250 -13.78 -4.50 -4.00
C VAL A 250 -14.75 -3.35 -3.69
N PRO A 251 -14.86 -2.85 -2.44
CA PRO A 251 -15.70 -1.69 -2.16
C PRO A 251 -15.27 -0.43 -2.92
N MET A 252 -13.97 -0.17 -3.05
CA MET A 252 -13.47 0.99 -3.81
C MET A 252 -13.84 0.91 -5.29
N MET A 253 -13.68 -0.27 -5.91
CA MET A 253 -14.09 -0.49 -7.30
C MET A 253 -15.61 -0.38 -7.45
N TYR A 254 -16.37 -0.94 -6.51
CA TYR A 254 -17.83 -0.86 -6.51
C TYR A 254 -18.32 0.60 -6.42
N ILE A 255 -17.66 1.45 -5.61
CA ILE A 255 -17.93 2.89 -5.53
C ILE A 255 -17.71 3.58 -6.88
N ILE A 256 -16.66 3.21 -7.63
CA ILE A 256 -16.34 3.83 -8.92
C ILE A 256 -17.34 3.42 -10.01
N PHE A 257 -17.69 2.13 -10.09
CA PHE A 257 -18.44 1.57 -11.21
C PHE A 257 -19.95 1.47 -11.02
N THR A 258 -20.49 1.72 -9.82
CA THR A 258 -21.93 1.58 -9.56
C THR A 258 -22.55 2.83 -8.94
N ASP A 259 -23.82 3.10 -9.28
CA ASP A 259 -24.59 4.22 -8.72
C ASP A 259 -25.29 3.85 -7.39
N ASN A 260 -25.08 2.65 -6.87
CA ASN A 260 -25.81 2.15 -5.70
C ASN A 260 -25.42 2.89 -4.40
N TRP A 261 -24.22 3.47 -4.33
CA TRP A 261 -23.72 4.22 -3.16
C TRP A 261 -23.63 5.72 -3.43
N LYS A 262 -24.76 6.34 -3.84
CA LYS A 262 -24.82 7.76 -4.22
C LYS A 262 -24.18 8.71 -3.19
N ALA A 263 -24.50 8.54 -1.91
CA ALA A 263 -23.98 9.40 -0.85
C ALA A 263 -22.43 9.34 -0.75
N ILE A 264 -21.83 8.16 -0.93
CA ILE A 264 -20.37 8.00 -0.88
C ILE A 264 -19.75 8.60 -2.15
N ARG A 265 -20.36 8.37 -3.33
CA ARG A 265 -19.91 8.97 -4.60
C ARG A 265 -19.90 10.50 -4.55
N GLU A 266 -21.00 11.10 -4.08
CA GLU A 266 -21.13 12.54 -3.88
C GLU A 266 -20.10 13.08 -2.88
N PHE A 267 -19.80 12.30 -1.83
CA PHE A 267 -18.73 12.63 -0.90
C PHE A 267 -17.36 12.66 -1.62
N VAL A 268 -17.02 11.64 -2.40
CA VAL A 268 -15.72 11.56 -3.11
C VAL A 268 -15.68 12.33 -4.44
N ASP A 269 -16.71 13.14 -4.73
CA ASP A 269 -16.80 13.98 -5.93
C ASP A 269 -16.88 13.20 -7.25
N LEU A 270 -17.39 11.96 -7.22
CA LEU A 270 -17.60 11.13 -8.42
C LEU A 270 -18.92 11.49 -9.10
N PRO A 271 -18.94 11.66 -10.44
CA PRO A 271 -20.19 11.85 -11.21
C PRO A 271 -21.04 10.57 -11.19
N LEU A 272 -22.33 10.66 -11.53
CA LEU A 272 -23.17 9.47 -11.71
C LEU A 272 -22.74 8.74 -13.00
N VAL A 273 -22.73 7.41 -12.98
CA VAL A 273 -22.29 6.60 -14.13
C VAL A 273 -23.18 6.84 -15.34
N ARG A 274 -24.50 6.94 -15.13
CA ARG A 274 -25.48 7.13 -16.22
C ARG A 274 -25.55 8.53 -16.82
N GLN A 275 -24.83 9.53 -16.27
CA GLN A 275 -24.85 10.89 -16.82
C GLN A 275 -23.99 11.07 -18.08
N HIS A 276 -23.25 10.05 -18.51
CA HIS A 276 -22.35 10.13 -19.65
C HIS A 276 -22.91 9.58 -20.97
N ASP A 277 -24.15 9.07 -20.96
CA ASP A 277 -24.81 8.44 -22.12
C ASP A 277 -25.76 9.39 -22.89
N ASP A 278 -25.90 10.65 -22.45
CA ASP A 278 -26.67 11.72 -23.12
C ASP A 278 -25.74 12.83 -23.67
#